data_AF-A0A2C9VEN2-F1
#
_entry.id   AF-A0A2C9VEN2-F1
#
_cell.length_a   1.000
_cell.length_b   1.000
_cell.length_c   1.000
_cell.angle_alpha   90.00
_cell.angle_beta   90.00
_cell.angle_gamma   90.00
#
_symmetry.space_group_name_H-M   'P 1'
#
loop_
_entity.id
_entity.type
_entity.pdbx_description
1 polymer ?
#
loop_
_entity_poly.entity_id
_entity_poly.type
_entity_poly.pdbx_seq_one_letter_code
_entity_poly.pdbx_strand_id
1 'polypeptide(L)'
;MPSSSTTTVISKCTIYPDHKSSLKTLKLSVSDLPMLSCQYIQKGVLLSYPPYSFDDLITFLKRSLSTALSFFPPLAGRLSTDPDGHVHIVCNDAGIDFVQAKARHIFINNVLSPSDDVPDCFKGFFTFDKMLSYSGHSKPLAAVQVTELADGVFIGCIVNHAVTDGTSFWHFFNTFAEFCKGAKKISKAPDFSRDTVFNTPAVLKFPVGGPKVTFSGDEPLRERIFHFSREAILNLKYRANNGILCERVETLGEQYNDSWKVVNGDSNGKVVPSSENLFKNKTAGISSFQSLCAQLWRSVTRARNLSPSKTTTFRMAVNCRHRLEPRLHPYSFGNAIQSIPTVAPVGELLSHDLHWGAKLLHKNVIAHDGATVRKGIADWEREPRLFPLGNFDGASVTMGSSPRFPMYDNDFGWGRPLAIRSGRANKFDGKISAFPGREGNGSVDLEVVLAPETMGGLELDGEFMQYVSTSV
;
A
#
# COMPACT_ATOMS: atom_id res chain seq x y z
N MET A 1 -13.72 -29.36 26.62
CA MET A 1 -13.35 -27.94 26.47
C MET A 1 -11.97 -27.88 25.84
N PRO A 2 -11.82 -27.63 24.52
CA PRO A 2 -10.50 -27.33 23.99
C PRO A 2 -10.10 -25.92 24.44
N SER A 3 -8.94 -25.78 25.10
CA SER A 3 -8.46 -24.51 25.63
C SER A 3 -8.13 -23.53 24.49
N SER A 4 -8.84 -22.40 24.47
CA SER A 4 -8.55 -21.12 23.79
C SER A 4 -7.41 -21.10 22.76
N SER A 5 -7.69 -21.47 21.50
CA SER A 5 -6.80 -21.36 20.35
C SER A 5 -6.79 -19.95 19.76
N THR A 6 -6.35 -18.96 20.54
CA THR A 6 -6.35 -17.55 20.14
C THR A 6 -4.96 -16.95 20.36
N THR A 7 -4.60 -15.95 19.55
CA THR A 7 -3.41 -15.13 19.81
C THR A 7 -3.52 -14.45 21.17
N THR A 8 -2.50 -14.57 22.00
CA THR A 8 -2.48 -14.02 23.36
C THR A 8 -1.48 -12.87 23.43
N VAL A 9 -1.93 -11.69 23.82
CA VAL A 9 -1.06 -10.55 24.12
C VAL A 9 -0.36 -10.82 25.45
N ILE A 10 0.96 -10.72 25.47
CA ILE A 10 1.81 -10.95 26.64
C ILE A 10 2.11 -9.62 27.34
N SER A 11 2.53 -8.63 26.56
CA SER A 11 2.92 -7.34 27.07
C SER A 11 2.61 -6.24 26.07
N LYS A 12 2.41 -5.04 26.60
CA LYS A 12 2.24 -3.81 25.85
C LYS A 12 3.04 -2.71 26.54
N CYS A 13 3.84 -1.97 25.79
CA CYS A 13 4.55 -0.80 26.29
C CYS A 13 4.58 0.31 25.24
N THR A 14 4.93 1.52 25.67
CA THR A 14 5.15 2.65 24.75
C THR A 14 6.63 2.76 24.42
N ILE A 15 6.94 2.95 23.14
CA ILE A 15 8.31 3.22 22.66
C ILE A 15 8.39 4.68 22.24
N TYR A 16 9.39 5.36 22.78
CA TYR A 16 9.67 6.77 22.54
C TYR A 16 10.85 6.92 21.57
N PRO A 17 10.94 8.02 20.82
CA PRO A 17 12.15 8.34 20.07
C PRO A 17 13.35 8.45 21.02
N ASP A 18 14.53 7.98 20.61
CA ASP A 18 15.75 8.07 21.41
C ASP A 18 16.35 9.49 21.47
N HIS A 19 15.90 10.39 20.59
CA HIS A 19 16.25 11.79 20.56
C HIS A 19 14.99 12.66 20.51
N LYS A 20 15.04 13.82 21.15
CA LYS A 20 13.94 14.79 21.10
C LYS A 20 13.75 15.32 19.68
N SER A 21 12.51 15.41 19.23
CA SER A 21 12.18 15.98 17.93
C SER A 21 12.50 17.49 17.85
N SER A 22 13.15 17.89 16.77
CA SER A 22 13.26 19.30 16.36
C SER A 22 12.00 19.81 15.65
N LEU A 23 11.28 18.91 14.96
CA LEU A 23 10.00 19.22 14.32
C LEU A 23 8.93 19.41 15.40
N LYS A 24 8.19 20.51 15.36
CA LYS A 24 7.14 20.82 16.35
C LYS A 24 5.77 20.38 15.88
N THR A 25 5.38 20.80 14.69
CA THR A 25 4.06 20.56 14.14
C THR A 25 4.14 20.32 12.64
N LEU A 26 3.26 19.47 12.12
CA LEU A 26 3.13 19.20 10.70
C LEU A 26 1.65 19.32 10.31
N LYS A 27 1.31 20.30 9.46
CA LYS A 27 -0.08 20.44 8.97
C LYS A 27 -0.46 19.25 8.08
N LEU A 28 -1.70 18.76 8.23
CA LEU A 28 -2.24 17.78 7.29
C LEU A 28 -2.54 18.44 5.95
N SER A 29 -2.12 17.79 4.87
CA SER A 29 -2.32 18.25 3.50
C SER A 29 -3.72 17.90 2.96
N VAL A 30 -4.05 18.43 1.78
CA VAL A 30 -5.26 18.06 1.01
C VAL A 30 -5.37 16.55 0.72
N SER A 31 -4.25 15.84 0.66
CA SER A 31 -4.23 14.38 0.47
C SER A 31 -4.29 13.60 1.79
N ASP A 32 -3.95 14.22 2.92
CA ASP A 32 -4.00 13.61 4.25
C ASP A 32 -5.41 13.68 4.86
N LEU A 33 -6.07 14.84 4.75
CA LEU A 33 -7.37 15.12 5.38
C LEU A 33 -8.48 14.12 5.00
N PRO A 34 -8.63 13.68 3.74
CA PRO A 34 -9.65 12.70 3.37
C PRO A 34 -9.46 11.35 4.04
N MET A 35 -8.23 11.01 4.44
CA MET A 35 -7.90 9.74 5.06
C MET A 35 -8.32 9.67 6.54
N LEU A 36 -8.83 10.75 7.14
CA LEU A 36 -9.29 10.75 8.53
C LEU A 36 -10.44 9.75 8.79
N SER A 37 -11.23 9.39 7.78
CA SER A 37 -12.24 8.31 7.84
C SER A 37 -11.71 6.92 7.49
N CYS A 38 -10.47 6.80 7.02
CA CYS A 38 -9.86 5.51 6.75
C CYS A 38 -9.41 4.86 8.05
N GLN A 39 -9.33 3.53 8.06
CA GLN A 39 -8.72 2.81 9.16
C GLN A 39 -7.19 2.86 9.03
N TYR A 40 -6.46 2.63 10.12
CA TYR A 40 -5.00 2.59 10.11
C TYR A 40 -4.50 1.55 9.10
N ILE A 41 -3.43 1.86 8.37
CA ILE A 41 -2.76 0.92 7.48
C ILE A 41 -2.16 -0.19 8.35
N GLN A 42 -2.49 -1.44 8.04
CA GLN A 42 -1.94 -2.63 8.72
C GLN A 42 -1.23 -3.50 7.69
N LYS A 43 0.10 -3.55 7.75
CA LYS A 43 0.92 -4.48 6.94
C LYS A 43 2.00 -5.09 7.80
N GLY A 44 2.29 -6.36 7.58
CA GLY A 44 3.28 -7.08 8.36
C GLY A 44 4.01 -8.12 7.53
N VAL A 45 5.12 -8.56 8.11
CA VAL A 45 6.02 -9.54 7.51
C VAL A 45 6.04 -10.81 8.33
N LEU A 46 5.89 -11.94 7.66
CA LEU A 46 6.11 -13.26 8.24
C LEU A 46 7.57 -13.66 8.02
N LEU A 47 8.27 -14.04 9.07
CA LEU A 47 9.69 -14.37 9.06
C LEU A 47 9.91 -15.75 9.68
N SER A 48 10.96 -16.44 9.26
CA SER A 48 11.45 -17.62 9.97
C SER A 48 11.91 -17.26 11.37
N TYR A 49 12.07 -18.26 12.24
CA TYR A 49 12.61 -18.04 13.56
C TYR A 49 14.06 -17.49 13.49
N PRO A 50 14.42 -16.46 14.29
CA PRO A 50 15.79 -15.94 14.32
C PRO A 50 16.77 -16.92 14.99
N PRO A 51 18.09 -16.76 14.78
CA PRO A 51 19.12 -17.60 15.42
C PRO A 51 19.39 -17.26 16.90
N TYR A 52 18.49 -16.52 17.55
CA TYR A 52 18.60 -16.06 18.95
C TYR A 52 17.22 -16.14 19.64
N SER A 53 17.19 -15.91 20.96
CA SER A 53 15.94 -16.04 21.73
C SER A 53 14.90 -15.00 21.33
N PHE A 54 13.62 -15.31 21.55
CA PHE A 54 12.54 -14.35 21.28
C PHE A 54 12.65 -13.10 22.16
N ASP A 55 13.16 -13.22 23.39
CA ASP A 55 13.33 -12.08 24.29
C ASP A 55 14.47 -11.14 23.84
N ASP A 56 15.55 -11.71 23.29
CA ASP A 56 16.61 -10.92 22.64
C ASP A 56 16.07 -10.19 21.41
N LEU A 57 15.26 -10.86 20.59
CA LEU A 57 14.59 -10.25 19.46
C LEU A 57 13.75 -9.04 19.89
N ILE A 58 12.91 -9.20 20.91
CA ILE A 58 12.07 -8.11 21.41
C ILE A 58 12.94 -6.94 21.91
N THR A 59 14.07 -7.21 22.55
CA THR A 59 15.01 -6.18 22.99
C THR A 59 15.62 -5.41 21.82
N PHE A 60 16.07 -6.11 20.76
CA PHE A 60 16.60 -5.49 19.55
C PHE A 60 15.56 -4.66 18.80
N LEU A 61 14.34 -5.19 18.66
CA LEU A 61 13.24 -4.49 17.99
C LEU A 61 12.85 -3.22 18.73
N LYS A 62 12.72 -3.25 20.06
CA LYS A 62 12.39 -2.04 20.84
C LYS A 62 13.45 -0.95 20.70
N ARG A 63 14.73 -1.32 20.76
CA ARG A 63 15.85 -0.37 20.60
C ARG A 63 15.90 0.23 19.20
N SER A 64 15.85 -0.59 18.17
CA SER A 64 15.87 -0.12 16.78
C SER A 64 14.63 0.70 16.40
N LEU A 65 13.46 0.38 16.96
CA LEU A 65 12.25 1.17 16.80
C LEU A 65 12.40 2.55 17.45
N SER A 66 12.98 2.62 18.65
CA SER A 66 13.28 3.88 19.33
C SER A 66 14.17 4.79 18.47
N THR A 67 15.22 4.23 17.87
CA THR A 67 16.09 4.96 16.94
C THR A 67 15.39 5.36 15.66
N ALA A 68 14.60 4.48 15.04
CA ALA A 68 13.86 4.79 13.83
C ALA A 68 12.88 5.95 14.06
N LEU A 69 12.17 5.98 15.19
CA LEU A 69 11.20 7.04 15.52
C LEU A 69 11.83 8.44 15.59
N SER A 70 13.10 8.56 15.96
CA SER A 70 13.80 9.86 15.97
C SER A 70 13.96 10.46 14.57
N PHE A 71 13.94 9.63 13.53
CA PHE A 71 13.92 10.08 12.13
C PHE A 71 12.51 10.33 11.60
N PHE A 72 11.48 9.82 12.28
CA PHE A 72 10.07 9.99 11.92
C PHE A 72 9.24 10.61 13.05
N PRO A 73 9.55 11.85 13.50
CA PRO A 73 8.84 12.48 14.60
C PRO A 73 7.30 12.51 14.50
N PRO A 74 6.69 12.70 13.30
CA PRO A 74 5.24 12.68 13.19
C PRO A 74 4.59 11.39 13.69
N LEU A 75 5.28 10.24 13.61
CA LEU A 75 4.72 8.95 14.05
C LEU A 75 4.66 8.82 15.57
N ALA A 76 5.56 9.48 16.30
CA ALA A 76 5.54 9.56 17.76
C ALA A 76 4.65 10.71 18.29
N GLY A 77 4.00 11.47 17.40
CA GLY A 77 3.13 12.59 17.75
C GLY A 77 1.67 12.22 18.04
N ARG A 78 0.80 13.23 18.06
CA ARG A 78 -0.67 13.10 18.10
C ARG A 78 -1.32 14.06 17.11
N LEU A 79 -2.53 13.74 16.64
CA LEU A 79 -3.34 14.72 15.92
C LEU A 79 -3.86 15.78 16.90
N SER A 80 -4.01 16.99 16.41
CA SER A 80 -4.64 18.11 17.11
C SER A 80 -5.42 18.93 16.10
N THR A 81 -6.54 19.48 16.53
CA THR A 81 -7.35 20.41 15.74
C THR A 81 -7.26 21.78 16.40
N ASP A 82 -6.86 22.80 15.66
CA ASP A 82 -6.80 24.17 16.17
C ASP A 82 -8.21 24.82 16.22
N PRO A 83 -8.36 26.01 16.84
CA PRO A 83 -9.64 26.71 16.93
C PRO A 83 -10.29 27.05 15.57
N ASP A 84 -9.49 27.17 14.51
CA ASP A 84 -9.96 27.44 13.15
C ASP A 84 -10.40 26.14 12.42
N GLY A 85 -10.19 24.98 13.03
CA GLY A 85 -10.60 23.67 12.54
C GLY A 85 -9.53 22.95 11.70
N HIS A 86 -8.30 23.46 11.62
CA HIS A 86 -7.24 22.77 10.91
C HIS A 86 -6.64 21.65 11.76
N VAL A 87 -6.56 20.46 11.15
CA VAL A 87 -5.92 19.29 11.74
C VAL A 87 -4.44 19.31 11.43
N HIS A 88 -3.62 19.12 12.46
CA HIS A 88 -2.17 19.02 12.38
C HIS A 88 -1.65 17.89 13.27
N ILE A 89 -0.43 17.45 13.00
CA ILE A 89 0.32 16.51 13.84
C ILE A 89 1.19 17.33 14.77
N VAL A 90 0.98 17.20 16.08
CA VAL A 90 1.90 17.72 17.09
C VAL A 90 2.97 16.66 17.34
N CYS A 91 4.22 16.97 16.96
CA CYS A 91 5.38 16.10 17.14
C CYS A 91 5.91 16.28 18.58
N ASN A 92 5.17 15.73 19.55
CA ASN A 92 5.40 15.89 20.98
C ASN A 92 6.12 14.70 21.63
N ASP A 93 6.72 13.81 20.83
CA ASP A 93 7.44 12.62 21.28
C ASP A 93 6.62 11.74 22.24
N ALA A 94 5.29 11.72 22.13
CA ALA A 94 4.38 10.91 22.95
C ALA A 94 4.48 9.39 22.70
N GLY A 95 5.34 8.97 21.78
CA GLY A 95 5.66 7.58 21.50
C GLY A 95 4.55 6.80 20.80
N ILE A 96 4.85 5.53 20.53
CA ILE A 96 4.00 4.57 19.82
C ILE A 96 3.81 3.29 20.62
N ASP A 97 2.76 2.52 20.33
CA ASP A 97 2.52 1.26 21.03
C ASP A 97 3.43 0.14 20.49
N PHE A 98 4.02 -0.64 21.38
CA PHE A 98 4.72 -1.89 21.05
C PHE A 98 4.06 -3.05 21.80
N VAL A 99 3.59 -4.05 21.05
CA VAL A 99 2.83 -5.18 21.56
C VAL A 99 3.60 -6.47 21.32
N GLN A 100 3.76 -7.29 22.36
CA GLN A 100 4.30 -8.63 22.26
C GLN A 100 3.15 -9.64 22.39
N ALA A 101 3.08 -10.60 21.48
CA ALA A 101 2.04 -11.62 21.47
C ALA A 101 2.62 -13.02 21.19
N LYS A 102 1.85 -14.05 21.54
CA LYS A 102 2.13 -15.46 21.26
C LYS A 102 0.96 -16.12 20.54
N ALA A 103 1.27 -16.90 19.53
CA ALA A 103 0.36 -17.79 18.82
C ALA A 103 1.09 -19.09 18.43
N ARG A 104 1.74 -19.73 19.40
CA ARG A 104 2.58 -20.95 19.21
C ARG A 104 1.81 -22.20 18.73
N HIS A 105 0.50 -22.11 18.55
CA HIS A 105 -0.31 -23.15 17.92
C HIS A 105 -0.35 -23.01 16.38
N ILE A 106 0.21 -21.93 15.84
CA ILE A 106 0.19 -21.61 14.41
C ILE A 106 1.58 -21.89 13.83
N PHE A 107 1.61 -22.68 12.77
CA PHE A 107 2.81 -22.96 11.98
C PHE A 107 2.76 -22.19 10.66
N ILE A 108 3.90 -21.75 10.17
CA ILE A 108 4.03 -21.00 8.91
C ILE A 108 3.36 -21.75 7.75
N ASN A 109 3.63 -23.05 7.60
CA ASN A 109 3.09 -23.85 6.50
C ASN A 109 1.56 -23.94 6.53
N ASN A 110 0.93 -23.81 7.71
CA ASN A 110 -0.51 -23.87 7.85
C ASN A 110 -1.18 -22.55 7.44
N VAL A 111 -0.44 -21.44 7.36
CA VAL A 111 -1.00 -20.11 7.07
C VAL A 111 -0.60 -19.53 5.72
N LEU A 112 0.24 -20.25 4.97
CA LEU A 112 0.68 -19.88 3.63
C LEU A 112 0.11 -20.79 2.53
N SER A 113 -0.92 -21.58 2.82
CA SER A 113 -1.58 -22.42 1.82
C SER A 113 -2.14 -21.56 0.66
N PRO A 114 -1.72 -21.77 -0.60
CA PRO A 114 -2.20 -20.98 -1.75
C PRO A 114 -3.67 -21.17 -2.07
N SER A 115 -4.19 -22.36 -1.79
CA SER A 115 -5.52 -22.78 -2.27
C SER A 115 -6.65 -22.34 -1.34
N ASP A 116 -6.31 -21.88 -0.14
CA ASP A 116 -7.26 -21.55 0.92
C ASP A 116 -7.46 -20.05 1.07
N ASP A 117 -8.53 -19.67 1.78
CA ASP A 117 -8.70 -18.32 2.29
C ASP A 117 -7.57 -17.94 3.23
N VAL A 118 -7.22 -16.65 3.23
CA VAL A 118 -6.26 -16.10 4.18
C VAL A 118 -6.77 -16.37 5.60
N PRO A 119 -6.02 -17.09 6.43
CA PRO A 119 -6.50 -17.48 7.74
C PRO A 119 -6.80 -16.27 8.63
N ASP A 120 -7.91 -16.37 9.36
CA ASP A 120 -8.37 -15.32 10.28
C ASP A 120 -7.37 -14.99 11.39
N CYS A 121 -6.40 -15.86 11.66
CA CYS A 121 -5.39 -15.62 12.68
C CYS A 121 -4.49 -14.41 12.37
N PHE A 122 -4.22 -14.09 11.09
CA PHE A 122 -3.44 -12.90 10.73
C PHE A 122 -4.07 -11.62 11.29
N LYS A 123 -5.40 -11.62 11.44
CA LYS A 123 -6.16 -10.51 12.00
C LYS A 123 -5.81 -10.27 13.48
N GLY A 124 -5.45 -11.32 14.22
CA GLY A 124 -4.96 -11.24 15.60
C GLY A 124 -3.50 -10.83 15.73
N PHE A 125 -2.75 -10.75 14.61
CA PHE A 125 -1.33 -10.36 14.62
C PHE A 125 -1.12 -8.85 14.49
N PHE A 126 -2.20 -8.07 14.49
CA PHE A 126 -2.19 -6.62 14.46
C PHE A 126 -2.98 -6.05 15.64
N THR A 127 -2.51 -4.92 16.18
CA THR A 127 -3.28 -4.10 17.12
C THR A 127 -4.09 -3.02 16.38
N PHE A 128 -4.85 -2.23 17.13
CA PHE A 128 -5.71 -1.16 16.61
C PHE A 128 -6.72 -1.66 15.57
N ASP A 129 -7.39 -2.77 15.89
CA ASP A 129 -8.40 -3.35 15.00
C ASP A 129 -9.48 -2.32 14.65
N LYS A 130 -9.75 -2.19 13.33
CA LYS A 130 -10.69 -1.24 12.73
C LYS A 130 -10.55 0.23 13.20
N MET A 131 -9.40 0.63 13.75
CA MET A 131 -9.20 1.98 14.29
C MET A 131 -9.18 3.03 13.18
N LEU A 132 -10.04 4.04 13.30
CA LEU A 132 -10.08 5.17 12.37
C LEU A 132 -8.93 6.13 12.59
N SER A 133 -8.39 6.69 11.51
CA SER A 133 -7.35 7.71 11.49
C SER A 133 -7.67 8.93 12.35
N TYR A 134 -8.93 9.36 12.42
CA TYR A 134 -9.34 10.44 13.31
C TYR A 134 -9.05 10.17 14.80
N SER A 135 -8.97 8.89 15.22
CA SER A 135 -8.62 8.49 16.59
C SER A 135 -7.23 8.93 17.01
N GLY A 136 -6.36 9.31 16.05
CA GLY A 136 -5.01 9.82 16.31
C GLY A 136 -4.96 11.07 17.19
N HIS A 137 -6.09 11.73 17.46
CA HIS A 137 -6.19 12.79 18.46
C HIS A 137 -5.96 12.29 19.89
N SER A 138 -6.40 11.06 20.19
CA SER A 138 -6.33 10.47 21.54
C SER A 138 -5.53 9.17 21.60
N LYS A 139 -5.20 8.59 20.45
CA LYS A 139 -4.46 7.32 20.32
C LYS A 139 -3.11 7.55 19.64
N PRO A 140 -2.11 6.66 19.87
CA PRO A 140 -0.87 6.68 19.11
C PRO A 140 -1.11 6.65 17.59
N LEU A 141 -0.22 7.31 16.84
CA LEU A 141 -0.28 7.36 15.38
C LEU A 141 0.32 6.13 14.71
N ALA A 142 1.09 5.33 15.45
CA ALA A 142 1.59 4.06 14.99
C ALA A 142 1.63 3.01 16.12
N ALA A 143 1.80 1.75 15.73
CA ALA A 143 2.12 0.65 16.61
C ALA A 143 2.89 -0.45 15.88
N VAL A 144 3.66 -1.23 16.64
CA VAL A 144 4.29 -2.47 16.17
C VAL A 144 3.81 -3.62 17.05
N GLN A 145 3.36 -4.70 16.44
CA GLN A 145 3.05 -5.95 17.15
C GLN A 145 3.98 -7.06 16.66
N VAL A 146 4.64 -7.73 17.61
CA VAL A 146 5.51 -8.88 17.35
C VAL A 146 4.83 -10.12 17.91
N THR A 147 4.48 -11.05 17.03
CA THR A 147 3.78 -12.29 17.40
C THR A 147 4.70 -13.49 17.19
N GLU A 148 4.99 -14.22 18.26
CA GLU A 148 5.73 -15.48 18.21
C GLU A 148 4.82 -16.61 17.74
N LEU A 149 5.20 -17.32 16.67
CA LEU A 149 4.51 -18.49 16.16
C LEU A 149 5.22 -19.77 16.62
N ALA A 150 4.76 -20.94 16.17
CA ALA A 150 5.38 -22.22 16.51
C ALA A 150 6.80 -22.35 15.93
N ASP A 151 6.99 -21.88 14.68
CA ASP A 151 8.19 -22.05 13.86
C ASP A 151 8.65 -20.73 13.21
N GLY A 152 8.10 -19.60 13.64
CA GLY A 152 8.38 -18.29 13.03
C GLY A 152 7.97 -17.10 13.88
N VAL A 153 8.10 -15.92 13.29
CA VAL A 153 7.71 -14.64 13.90
C VAL A 153 6.95 -13.81 12.89
N PHE A 154 5.88 -13.16 13.33
CA PHE A 154 5.19 -12.14 12.56
C PHE A 154 5.44 -10.76 13.15
N ILE A 155 5.87 -9.80 12.34
CA ILE A 155 6.02 -8.39 12.73
C ILE A 155 4.98 -7.57 11.97
N GLY A 156 3.94 -7.15 12.67
CA GLY A 156 2.91 -6.25 12.17
C GLY A 156 3.26 -4.79 12.45
N CYS A 157 3.19 -3.95 11.42
CA CYS A 157 3.29 -2.49 11.53
C CYS A 157 1.94 -1.86 11.22
N ILE A 158 1.51 -0.95 12.10
CA ILE A 158 0.21 -0.30 12.06
C ILE A 158 0.43 1.20 12.10
N VAL A 159 -0.04 1.95 11.10
CA VAL A 159 0.19 3.41 11.02
C VAL A 159 -1.06 4.13 10.56
N ASN A 160 -1.33 5.28 11.16
CA ASN A 160 -2.46 6.14 10.85
C ASN A 160 -2.42 6.58 9.36
N HIS A 161 -3.48 6.29 8.61
CA HIS A 161 -3.53 6.55 7.17
C HIS A 161 -3.54 8.05 6.82
N ALA A 162 -4.04 8.93 7.70
CA ALA A 162 -3.92 10.38 7.54
C ALA A 162 -2.49 10.91 7.75
N VAL A 163 -1.57 10.07 8.22
CA VAL A 163 -0.18 10.45 8.47
C VAL A 163 0.76 9.87 7.40
N THR A 164 0.40 8.75 6.77
CA THR A 164 1.23 8.09 5.75
C THR A 164 0.40 7.49 4.61
N ASP A 165 0.92 7.57 3.39
CA ASP A 165 0.55 6.68 2.29
C ASP A 165 1.47 5.44 2.22
N GLY A 166 1.28 4.57 1.22
CA GLY A 166 2.11 3.38 1.04
C GLY A 166 3.61 3.67 0.87
N THR A 167 3.98 4.79 0.24
CA THR A 167 5.40 5.17 0.07
C THR A 167 6.04 5.51 1.41
N SER A 168 5.42 6.40 2.17
CA SER A 168 5.95 6.83 3.48
C SER A 168 5.82 5.75 4.56
N PHE A 169 4.80 4.89 4.48
CA PHE A 169 4.64 3.71 5.34
C PHE A 169 5.82 2.74 5.20
N TRP A 170 6.11 2.28 3.97
CA TRP A 170 7.18 1.32 3.74
C TRP A 170 8.56 1.93 3.94
N HIS A 171 8.71 3.25 3.74
CA HIS A 171 9.93 3.96 4.10
C HIS A 171 10.22 3.83 5.60
N PHE A 172 9.24 4.16 6.46
CA PHE A 172 9.39 3.96 7.91
C PHE A 172 9.66 2.50 8.28
N PHE A 173 8.86 1.57 7.76
CA PHE A 173 8.96 0.17 8.16
C PHE A 173 10.31 -0.45 7.74
N ASN A 174 10.84 -0.08 6.57
CA ASN A 174 12.16 -0.54 6.12
C ASN A 174 13.29 0.15 6.87
N THR A 175 13.17 1.43 7.23
CA THR A 175 14.15 2.08 8.11
C THR A 175 14.19 1.44 9.49
N PHE A 176 13.04 1.02 10.03
CA PHE A 176 13.00 0.24 11.26
C PHE A 176 13.75 -1.09 11.12
N ALA A 177 13.48 -1.86 10.06
CA ALA A 177 14.21 -3.10 9.79
C ALA A 177 15.72 -2.87 9.60
N GLU A 178 16.10 -1.81 8.89
CA GLU A 178 17.49 -1.39 8.64
C GLU A 178 18.25 -1.14 9.96
N PHE A 179 17.66 -0.42 10.91
CA PHE A 179 18.27 -0.20 12.22
C PHE A 179 18.34 -1.49 13.05
N CYS A 180 17.34 -2.36 12.97
CA CYS A 180 17.37 -3.66 13.65
C CYS A 180 18.49 -4.56 13.10
N LYS A 181 18.75 -4.48 11.79
CA LYS A 181 19.86 -5.16 11.12
C LYS A 181 21.24 -4.59 11.47
N GLY A 182 21.30 -3.46 12.19
CA GLY A 182 22.54 -2.90 12.72
C GLY A 182 23.07 -1.67 11.96
N ALA A 183 22.26 -1.02 11.13
CA ALA A 183 22.66 0.24 10.52
C ALA A 183 22.94 1.32 11.57
N LYS A 184 23.98 2.11 11.35
CA LYS A 184 24.39 3.20 12.25
C LYS A 184 23.86 4.57 11.83
N LYS A 185 23.39 4.68 10.58
CA LYS A 185 22.86 5.90 9.97
C LYS A 185 21.68 5.50 9.08
N ILE A 186 20.71 6.38 8.96
CA ILE A 186 19.60 6.20 8.03
C ILE A 186 20.10 6.27 6.58
N SER A 187 19.70 5.32 5.74
CA SER A 187 20.07 5.35 4.32
C SER A 187 19.42 6.51 3.55
N LYS A 188 18.15 6.80 3.85
CA LYS A 188 17.34 7.80 3.15
C LYS A 188 16.50 8.57 4.16
N ALA A 189 16.80 9.86 4.35
CA ALA A 189 16.04 10.69 5.30
C ALA A 189 14.65 11.05 4.74
N PRO A 190 13.60 11.03 5.58
CA PRO A 190 12.29 11.54 5.18
C PRO A 190 12.32 13.07 5.00
N ASP A 191 11.56 13.54 4.02
CA ASP A 191 11.35 14.98 3.79
C ASP A 191 10.01 15.40 4.38
N PHE A 192 10.04 16.30 5.36
CA PHE A 192 8.86 16.84 6.03
C PHE A 192 8.42 18.20 5.46
N SER A 193 9.00 18.63 4.34
CA SER A 193 8.60 19.88 3.70
C SER A 193 7.12 19.86 3.34
N ARG A 194 6.41 20.91 3.77
CA ARG A 194 4.97 21.09 3.55
C ARG A 194 4.63 22.25 2.63
N ASP A 195 5.61 23.07 2.25
CA ASP A 195 5.43 24.12 1.24
C ASP A 195 5.37 23.50 -0.17
N THR A 196 4.23 22.88 -0.45
CA THR A 196 3.97 22.14 -1.68
C THR A 196 2.56 22.46 -2.15
N VAL A 197 2.23 22.02 -3.36
CA VAL A 197 0.89 22.16 -3.95
C VAL A 197 -0.22 21.47 -3.14
N PHE A 198 0.15 20.56 -2.23
CA PHE A 198 -0.79 19.86 -1.35
C PHE A 198 -1.09 20.64 -0.06
N ASN A 199 -0.36 21.72 0.23
CA ASN A 199 -0.73 22.61 1.32
C ASN A 199 -2.07 23.27 1.00
N THR A 200 -2.98 23.25 1.96
CA THR A 200 -4.34 23.74 1.76
C THR A 200 -4.81 24.61 2.91
N PRO A 201 -5.53 25.71 2.63
CA PRO A 201 -6.26 26.48 3.63
C PRO A 201 -7.67 25.92 3.86
N ALA A 202 -8.08 24.84 3.19
CA ALA A 202 -9.41 24.27 3.38
C ALA A 202 -9.53 23.57 4.74
N VAL A 203 -10.72 23.66 5.34
CA VAL A 203 -11.09 22.99 6.58
C VAL A 203 -12.10 21.89 6.27
N LEU A 204 -11.75 20.64 6.58
CA LEU A 204 -12.65 19.52 6.47
C LEU A 204 -13.52 19.44 7.73
N LYS A 205 -14.83 19.67 7.57
CA LYS A 205 -15.78 19.66 8.68
C LYS A 205 -16.28 18.24 8.96
N PHE A 206 -16.49 17.93 10.24
CA PHE A 206 -17.02 16.64 10.69
C PHE A 206 -18.30 16.82 11.50
N PRO A 207 -19.19 15.81 11.54
CA PRO A 207 -20.25 15.78 12.54
C PRO A 207 -19.67 15.67 13.95
N VAL A 208 -20.49 15.97 14.96
CA VAL A 208 -20.13 15.76 16.38
C VAL A 208 -19.72 14.29 16.58
N GLY A 209 -18.54 14.07 17.16
CA GLY A 209 -17.95 12.74 17.35
C GLY A 209 -16.96 12.30 16.25
N GLY A 210 -16.77 13.10 15.20
CA GLY A 210 -15.80 12.84 14.14
C GLY A 210 -16.34 12.03 12.96
N PRO A 211 -15.49 11.73 11.96
CA PRO A 211 -15.89 10.96 10.79
C PRO A 211 -16.15 9.49 11.14
N LYS A 212 -16.96 8.84 10.31
CA LYS A 212 -17.18 7.39 10.33
C LYS A 212 -16.48 6.74 9.14
N VAL A 213 -16.25 5.43 9.23
CA VAL A 213 -15.84 4.63 8.07
C VAL A 213 -16.86 4.80 6.94
N THR A 214 -16.38 4.85 5.70
CA THR A 214 -17.24 5.07 4.54
C THR A 214 -17.84 3.78 3.98
N PHE A 215 -17.39 2.59 4.39
CA PHE A 215 -17.92 1.30 3.93
C PHE A 215 -18.59 0.48 5.06
N SER A 216 -19.41 -0.51 4.70
CA SER A 216 -20.02 -1.45 5.66
C SER A 216 -18.96 -2.40 6.23
N GLY A 217 -18.84 -2.45 7.56
CA GLY A 217 -17.80 -3.22 8.25
C GLY A 217 -18.20 -4.65 8.65
N ASP A 218 -19.44 -5.05 8.38
CA ASP A 218 -20.08 -6.26 8.91
C ASP A 218 -20.54 -7.23 7.81
N GLU A 219 -20.28 -6.90 6.55
CA GLU A 219 -20.58 -7.80 5.43
C GLU A 219 -19.67 -9.03 5.48
N PRO A 220 -20.19 -10.23 5.13
CA PRO A 220 -19.36 -11.41 5.00
C PRO A 220 -18.38 -11.22 3.84
N LEU A 221 -17.11 -11.50 4.07
CA LEU A 221 -16.04 -11.33 3.08
C LEU A 221 -15.14 -12.57 3.09
N ARG A 222 -14.75 -13.00 1.89
CA ARG A 222 -13.64 -13.93 1.68
C ARG A 222 -12.40 -13.15 1.26
N GLU A 223 -11.25 -13.63 1.70
CA GLU A 223 -9.94 -13.03 1.43
C GLU A 223 -9.03 -14.11 0.85
N ARG A 224 -8.51 -13.88 -0.36
CA ARG A 224 -7.63 -14.82 -1.06
C ARG A 224 -6.34 -14.12 -1.49
N ILE A 225 -5.23 -14.86 -1.46
CA ILE A 225 -4.01 -14.47 -2.17
C ILE A 225 -3.95 -15.25 -3.48
N PHE A 226 -3.92 -14.53 -4.59
CA PHE A 226 -3.68 -15.10 -5.92
C PHE A 226 -2.26 -14.76 -6.36
N HIS A 227 -1.43 -15.78 -6.53
CA HIS A 227 -0.05 -15.63 -6.99
C HIS A 227 0.02 -15.65 -8.52
N PHE A 228 0.69 -14.66 -9.10
CA PHE A 228 0.95 -14.55 -10.54
C PHE A 228 2.45 -14.58 -10.79
N SER A 229 2.91 -15.63 -11.48
CA SER A 229 4.30 -15.73 -11.89
C SER A 229 4.68 -14.60 -12.86
N ARG A 230 5.97 -14.32 -12.97
CA ARG A 230 6.50 -13.36 -13.96
C ARG A 230 6.01 -13.69 -15.38
N GLU A 231 5.97 -14.97 -15.75
CA GLU A 231 5.54 -15.42 -17.06
C GLU A 231 4.06 -15.09 -17.31
N ALA A 232 3.19 -15.40 -16.34
CA ALA A 232 1.77 -15.05 -16.40
C ALA A 232 1.56 -13.55 -16.58
N ILE A 233 2.30 -12.73 -15.83
CA ILE A 233 2.26 -11.26 -15.92
C ILE A 233 2.71 -10.77 -17.31
N LEU A 234 3.76 -11.36 -17.88
CA LEU A 234 4.22 -11.01 -19.23
C LEU A 234 3.24 -11.46 -20.31
N ASN A 235 2.59 -12.61 -20.16
CA ASN A 235 1.54 -13.07 -21.06
C ASN A 235 0.33 -12.13 -21.04
N LEU A 236 -0.11 -11.70 -19.85
CA LEU A 236 -1.15 -10.69 -19.70
C LEU A 236 -0.76 -9.38 -20.38
N LYS A 237 0.49 -8.90 -20.19
CA LYS A 237 1.00 -7.71 -20.88
C LYS A 237 0.99 -7.86 -22.39
N TYR A 238 1.40 -9.02 -22.91
CA TYR A 238 1.40 -9.33 -24.33
C TYR A 238 -0.02 -9.25 -24.92
N ARG A 239 -1.00 -9.93 -24.28
CA ARG A 239 -2.41 -9.89 -24.68
C ARG A 239 -2.98 -8.48 -24.62
N ALA A 240 -2.72 -7.76 -23.54
CA ALA A 240 -3.20 -6.40 -23.35
C ALA A 240 -2.61 -5.42 -24.37
N ASN A 241 -1.47 -5.71 -25.01
CA ASN A 241 -0.88 -4.88 -26.06
C ASN A 241 -1.11 -5.44 -27.48
N ASN A 242 -2.11 -6.30 -27.69
CA ASN A 242 -2.43 -6.92 -29.00
C ASN A 242 -1.22 -7.62 -29.65
N GLY A 243 -0.41 -8.28 -28.82
CA GLY A 243 0.77 -9.01 -29.28
C GLY A 243 1.99 -8.14 -29.59
N ILE A 244 1.94 -6.84 -29.28
CA ILE A 244 3.09 -5.93 -29.44
C ILE A 244 3.82 -5.82 -28.09
N LEU A 245 5.01 -6.40 -28.00
CA LEU A 245 5.92 -6.12 -26.89
C LEU A 245 6.64 -4.81 -27.17
N CYS A 246 6.27 -3.75 -26.44
CA CYS A 246 7.10 -2.56 -26.42
C CYS A 246 8.33 -2.85 -25.55
N GLU A 247 9.47 -3.15 -26.18
CA GLU A 247 10.77 -3.26 -25.53
C GLU A 247 11.26 -1.88 -25.04
N ARG A 248 10.62 -1.36 -24.00
CA ARG A 248 11.42 -0.79 -22.93
C ARG A 248 11.43 -1.85 -21.85
N VAL A 249 12.63 -2.29 -21.48
CA VAL A 249 12.84 -3.10 -20.29
C VAL A 249 12.27 -2.29 -19.12
N GLU A 250 10.99 -2.49 -18.81
CA GLU A 250 10.49 -2.23 -17.47
C GLU A 250 11.03 -3.40 -16.65
N THR A 251 12.32 -3.32 -16.28
CA THR A 251 12.84 -4.11 -15.18
C THR A 251 11.89 -3.77 -14.04
N LEU A 252 11.06 -4.72 -13.65
CA LEU A 252 10.13 -4.59 -12.51
C LEU A 252 10.88 -4.37 -11.18
N GLY A 253 12.22 -4.18 -11.22
CA GLY A 253 13.11 -3.74 -10.16
C GLY A 253 14.00 -2.52 -10.47
N GLU A 254 13.85 -1.79 -11.59
CA GLU A 254 14.62 -0.56 -11.86
C GLU A 254 13.72 0.68 -12.00
N GLN A 255 12.99 0.95 -10.92
CA GLN A 255 12.99 2.30 -10.34
C GLN A 255 13.35 2.14 -8.86
N TYR A 256 14.52 1.53 -8.62
CA TYR A 256 15.28 1.87 -7.42
C TYR A 256 15.39 3.39 -7.41
N ASN A 257 15.05 4.00 -6.28
CA ASN A 257 15.41 5.39 -6.05
C ASN A 257 16.91 5.56 -6.35
N ASP A 258 17.20 6.52 -7.21
CA ASP A 258 18.49 7.11 -7.51
C ASP A 258 19.41 6.39 -8.51
N SER A 259 19.58 7.03 -9.66
CA SER A 259 20.90 7.20 -10.27
C SER A 259 20.94 8.58 -10.92
N TRP A 260 21.25 9.59 -10.10
CA TRP A 260 21.67 10.90 -10.58
C TRP A 260 23.04 10.70 -11.25
N LYS A 261 23.17 11.00 -12.54
CA LYS A 261 24.49 11.15 -13.14
C LYS A 261 25.09 12.46 -12.61
N VAL A 262 26.21 12.33 -11.90
CA VAL A 262 27.06 13.47 -11.54
C VAL A 262 27.51 14.14 -12.84
N VAL A 263 27.12 15.40 -13.03
CA VAL A 263 27.72 16.26 -14.04
C VAL A 263 28.98 16.84 -13.40
N ASN A 264 30.15 16.39 -13.84
CA ASN A 264 31.35 17.20 -14.06
C ASN A 264 32.51 16.34 -14.60
N GLY A 265 33.13 16.82 -15.69
CA GLY A 265 34.50 16.47 -16.08
C GLY A 265 34.69 15.97 -17.52
N ASP A 266 35.21 16.85 -18.38
CA ASP A 266 35.70 16.67 -19.77
C ASP A 266 36.43 15.33 -20.05
N SER A 267 36.43 14.75 -21.25
CA SER A 267 37.02 15.33 -22.48
C SER A 267 36.86 14.41 -23.71
N ASN A 268 36.74 15.05 -24.88
CA ASN A 268 37.15 14.62 -26.24
C ASN A 268 36.53 13.38 -26.93
N GLY A 269 35.77 13.65 -28.00
CA GLY A 269 36.09 13.10 -29.32
C GLY A 269 34.98 12.38 -30.10
N LYS A 270 34.61 13.00 -31.22
CA LYS A 270 33.94 12.46 -32.44
C LYS A 270 32.42 12.21 -32.39
N VAL A 271 31.72 13.17 -33.01
CA VAL A 271 30.33 13.08 -33.44
C VAL A 271 30.20 12.11 -34.61
N VAL A 272 29.45 11.04 -34.42
CA VAL A 272 28.86 10.23 -35.49
C VAL A 272 27.34 10.51 -35.43
N PRO A 273 26.64 10.81 -36.54
CA PRO A 273 25.22 11.11 -36.47
C PRO A 273 24.45 9.81 -36.21
N SER A 274 24.12 9.55 -34.93
CA SER A 274 23.20 8.48 -34.55
C SER A 274 21.77 8.91 -34.86
N SER A 275 20.97 7.94 -35.27
CA SER A 275 19.56 8.00 -35.66
C SER A 275 18.59 8.38 -34.51
N GLU A 276 18.98 9.32 -33.65
CA GLU A 276 18.29 9.68 -32.40
C GLU A 276 17.00 10.50 -32.58
N ASN A 277 16.68 10.93 -33.80
CA ASN A 277 15.48 11.73 -34.04
C ASN A 277 14.24 10.93 -34.48
N LEU A 278 14.30 9.59 -34.56
CA LEU A 278 13.14 8.77 -34.94
C LEU A 278 12.42 8.04 -33.78
N PHE A 279 12.93 8.13 -32.54
CA PHE A 279 12.37 7.39 -31.38
C PHE A 279 11.75 8.25 -30.29
N LYS A 280 11.58 9.57 -30.50
CA LYS A 280 11.04 10.47 -29.46
C LYS A 280 9.52 10.44 -29.25
N ASN A 281 8.74 9.65 -30.02
CA ASN A 281 7.27 9.64 -29.94
C ASN A 281 6.63 8.24 -30.04
N LYS A 282 7.11 7.23 -29.28
CA LYS A 282 6.26 6.08 -28.94
C LYS A 282 5.66 6.30 -27.56
N THR A 283 4.36 6.55 -27.49
CA THR A 283 3.58 6.42 -26.25
C THR A 283 3.93 5.08 -25.59
N ALA A 284 4.36 5.12 -24.32
CA ALA A 284 4.66 3.89 -23.58
C ALA A 284 3.44 2.94 -23.66
N GLY A 285 3.68 1.66 -23.95
CA GLY A 285 2.60 0.67 -24.05
C GLY A 285 1.86 0.45 -22.72
N ILE A 286 0.84 -0.39 -22.75
CA ILE A 286 0.10 -0.79 -21.55
C ILE A 286 1.05 -1.58 -20.63
N SER A 287 1.17 -1.16 -19.37
CA SER A 287 2.10 -1.76 -18.41
C SER A 287 1.62 -3.13 -17.90
N SER A 288 2.53 -3.93 -17.36
CA SER A 288 2.21 -5.22 -16.71
C SER A 288 1.15 -5.06 -15.63
N PHE A 289 1.27 -4.02 -14.80
CA PHE A 289 0.34 -3.78 -13.70
C PHE A 289 -1.06 -3.39 -14.20
N GLN A 290 -1.15 -2.57 -15.25
CA GLN A 290 -2.43 -2.24 -15.90
C GLN A 290 -3.08 -3.46 -16.55
N SER A 291 -2.27 -4.35 -17.14
CA SER A 291 -2.75 -5.58 -17.78
C SER A 291 -3.35 -6.54 -16.74
N LEU A 292 -2.67 -6.73 -15.61
CA LEU A 292 -3.18 -7.50 -14.48
C LEU A 292 -4.46 -6.89 -13.89
N CYS A 293 -4.46 -5.56 -13.69
CA CYS A 293 -5.65 -4.84 -13.20
C CYS A 293 -6.85 -5.01 -14.14
N ALA A 294 -6.64 -4.95 -15.46
CA ALA A 294 -7.71 -5.13 -16.45
C ALA A 294 -8.26 -6.56 -16.44
N GLN A 295 -7.38 -7.57 -16.33
CA GLN A 295 -7.81 -8.97 -16.22
C GLN A 295 -8.65 -9.17 -14.97
N LEU A 296 -8.19 -8.68 -13.81
CA LEU A 296 -8.94 -8.75 -12.56
C LEU A 296 -10.28 -8.01 -12.66
N TRP A 297 -10.32 -6.82 -13.26
CA TRP A 297 -11.54 -6.03 -13.40
C TRP A 297 -12.60 -6.78 -14.22
N ARG A 298 -12.19 -7.37 -15.34
CA ARG A 298 -13.07 -8.19 -16.20
C ARG A 298 -13.59 -9.41 -15.43
N SER A 299 -12.71 -10.18 -14.81
CA SER A 299 -13.09 -11.43 -14.13
C SER A 299 -13.97 -11.19 -12.90
N VAL A 300 -13.68 -10.17 -12.07
CA VAL A 300 -14.58 -9.78 -10.96
C VAL A 300 -15.93 -9.28 -11.49
N THR A 301 -15.94 -8.50 -12.58
CA THR A 301 -17.18 -8.02 -13.19
C THR A 301 -18.03 -9.19 -13.72
N ARG A 302 -17.39 -10.20 -14.32
CA ARG A 302 -18.05 -11.43 -14.77
C ARG A 302 -18.62 -12.22 -13.59
N ALA A 303 -17.83 -12.41 -12.54
CA ALA A 303 -18.23 -13.12 -11.32
C ALA A 303 -19.42 -12.49 -10.60
N ARG A 304 -19.56 -11.16 -10.66
CA ARG A 304 -20.69 -10.42 -10.07
C ARG A 304 -22.01 -10.56 -10.84
N ASN A 305 -21.98 -11.08 -12.08
CA ASN A 305 -23.16 -11.30 -12.92
C ASN A 305 -24.13 -10.09 -12.98
N LEU A 306 -23.57 -8.89 -13.18
CA LEU A 306 -24.34 -7.65 -13.21
C LEU A 306 -25.05 -7.43 -14.56
N SER A 307 -26.11 -6.62 -14.56
CA SER A 307 -26.78 -6.20 -15.80
C SER A 307 -25.76 -5.60 -16.79
N PRO A 308 -25.81 -5.96 -18.09
CA PRO A 308 -24.91 -5.39 -19.10
C PRO A 308 -24.94 -3.86 -19.19
N SER A 309 -26.07 -3.22 -18.84
CA SER A 309 -26.23 -1.77 -18.83
C SER A 309 -25.63 -1.07 -17.60
N LYS A 310 -25.34 -1.83 -16.53
CA LYS A 310 -24.79 -1.28 -15.28
C LYS A 310 -23.36 -0.79 -15.53
N THR A 311 -23.01 0.36 -14.96
CA THR A 311 -21.62 0.84 -14.96
C THR A 311 -20.81 0.08 -13.91
N THR A 312 -19.64 -0.41 -14.30
CA THR A 312 -18.60 -0.96 -13.41
C THR A 312 -17.45 0.03 -13.29
N THR A 313 -16.82 0.10 -12.12
CA THR A 313 -15.75 1.08 -11.83
C THR A 313 -14.50 0.38 -11.32
N PHE A 314 -13.34 0.70 -11.90
CA PHE A 314 -12.03 0.31 -11.37
C PHE A 314 -11.26 1.54 -10.89
N ARG A 315 -11.02 1.62 -9.58
CA ARG A 315 -10.29 2.73 -8.96
C ARG A 315 -8.84 2.33 -8.72
N MET A 316 -7.91 3.15 -9.21
CA MET A 316 -6.48 2.99 -8.92
C MET A 316 -6.01 4.14 -8.02
N ALA A 317 -5.21 3.81 -7.00
CA ALA A 317 -4.44 4.82 -6.28
C ALA A 317 -3.18 5.19 -7.09
N VAL A 318 -2.94 6.49 -7.28
CA VAL A 318 -1.80 7.00 -8.05
C VAL A 318 -0.92 7.83 -7.14
N ASN A 319 0.38 7.51 -7.12
CA ASN A 319 1.39 8.34 -6.48
C ASN A 319 1.63 9.61 -7.32
N CYS A 320 1.38 10.76 -6.72
CA CYS A 320 1.47 12.07 -7.37
C CYS A 320 2.86 12.71 -7.27
N ARG A 321 3.79 12.18 -6.45
CA ARG A 321 5.10 12.80 -6.19
C ARG A 321 5.89 13.08 -7.47
N HIS A 322 5.90 12.14 -8.40
CA HIS A 322 6.65 12.21 -9.67
C HIS A 322 5.85 12.86 -10.83
N ARG A 323 4.58 13.22 -10.59
CA ARG A 323 3.68 13.75 -11.64
C ARG A 323 3.61 15.27 -11.66
N LEU A 324 4.07 15.91 -10.59
CA LEU A 324 4.09 17.35 -10.45
C LEU A 324 5.38 17.95 -11.01
N GLU A 325 5.30 19.22 -11.39
CA GLU A 325 6.45 20.07 -11.70
C GLU A 325 6.36 21.36 -10.86
N PRO A 326 7.34 21.65 -9.97
CA PRO A 326 8.45 20.77 -9.61
C PRO A 326 7.98 19.47 -8.96
N ARG A 327 8.76 18.40 -9.15
CA ARG A 327 8.49 17.10 -8.51
C ARG A 327 8.61 17.22 -7.00
N LEU A 328 7.78 16.47 -6.28
CA LEU A 328 8.00 16.30 -4.84
C LEU A 328 9.23 15.42 -4.60
N HIS A 329 9.89 15.64 -3.46
CA HIS A 329 10.96 14.76 -3.02
C HIS A 329 10.46 13.30 -2.95
N PRO A 330 11.22 12.30 -3.42
CA PRO A 330 10.78 10.90 -3.42
C PRO A 330 10.42 10.37 -2.03
N TYR A 331 11.10 10.87 -1.00
CA TYR A 331 10.87 10.54 0.41
C TYR A 331 10.02 11.59 1.13
N SER A 332 9.25 12.40 0.41
CA SER A 332 8.28 13.31 1.01
C SER A 332 7.28 12.52 1.85
N PHE A 333 7.21 12.83 3.14
CA PHE A 333 6.44 12.11 4.15
C PHE A 333 4.96 12.54 4.13
N GLY A 334 4.04 11.60 4.31
CA GLY A 334 2.60 11.86 4.23
C GLY A 334 1.95 11.33 2.97
N ASN A 335 0.68 11.66 2.77
CA ASN A 335 -0.05 11.27 1.58
C ASN A 335 0.27 12.21 0.42
N ALA A 336 0.71 11.63 -0.70
CA ALA A 336 0.75 12.30 -2.00
C ALA A 336 0.12 11.38 -3.04
N ILE A 337 -1.15 11.05 -2.81
CA ILE A 337 -1.91 10.11 -3.63
C ILE A 337 -3.26 10.71 -4.05
N GLN A 338 -3.75 10.29 -5.22
CA GLN A 338 -5.12 10.52 -5.68
C GLN A 338 -5.73 9.22 -6.19
N SER A 339 -7.06 9.12 -6.13
CA SER A 339 -7.81 8.00 -6.70
C SER A 339 -8.29 8.36 -8.10
N ILE A 340 -7.99 7.51 -9.09
CA ILE A 340 -8.47 7.66 -10.46
C ILE A 340 -9.51 6.57 -10.78
N PRO A 341 -10.81 6.89 -10.83
CA PRO A 341 -11.82 5.95 -11.28
C PRO A 341 -11.79 5.81 -12.79
N THR A 342 -11.77 4.57 -13.28
CA THR A 342 -12.05 4.23 -14.69
C THR A 342 -13.38 3.51 -14.74
N VAL A 343 -14.26 3.91 -15.67
CA VAL A 343 -15.63 3.39 -15.76
C VAL A 343 -15.90 2.78 -17.13
N ALA A 344 -16.77 1.78 -17.17
CA ALA A 344 -17.30 1.21 -18.41
C ALA A 344 -18.67 0.55 -18.14
N PRO A 345 -19.58 0.46 -19.13
CA PRO A 345 -20.70 -0.47 -19.07
C PRO A 345 -20.20 -1.91 -18.94
N VAL A 346 -20.84 -2.73 -18.10
CA VAL A 346 -20.50 -4.14 -17.90
C VAL A 346 -20.50 -4.90 -19.23
N GLY A 347 -21.53 -4.67 -20.05
CA GLY A 347 -21.67 -5.32 -21.36
C GLY A 347 -20.51 -5.02 -22.29
N GLU A 348 -20.03 -3.78 -22.32
CA GLU A 348 -18.88 -3.40 -23.16
C GLU A 348 -17.57 -3.99 -22.64
N LEU A 349 -17.34 -3.93 -21.32
CA LEU A 349 -16.12 -4.47 -20.71
C LEU A 349 -15.98 -5.99 -20.96
N LEU A 350 -17.09 -6.73 -20.89
CA LEU A 350 -17.09 -8.18 -21.04
C LEU A 350 -17.18 -8.67 -22.49
N SER A 351 -17.73 -7.87 -23.42
CA SER A 351 -17.83 -8.23 -24.84
C SER A 351 -16.56 -7.99 -25.64
N HIS A 352 -15.70 -7.07 -25.20
CA HIS A 352 -14.41 -6.80 -25.85
C HIS A 352 -13.28 -7.70 -25.29
N ASP A 353 -12.08 -7.56 -25.84
CA ASP A 353 -10.86 -8.25 -25.39
C ASP A 353 -10.16 -7.55 -24.21
N LEU A 354 -9.13 -8.22 -23.66
CA LEU A 354 -8.35 -7.68 -22.54
C LEU A 354 -7.71 -6.33 -22.88
N HIS A 355 -7.28 -6.15 -24.14
CA HIS A 355 -6.68 -4.91 -24.62
C HIS A 355 -7.62 -3.72 -24.44
N TRP A 356 -8.90 -3.86 -24.78
CA TRP A 356 -9.86 -2.77 -24.65
C TRP A 356 -9.96 -2.23 -23.22
N GLY A 357 -10.15 -3.12 -22.24
CA GLY A 357 -10.23 -2.74 -20.82
C GLY A 357 -8.91 -2.17 -20.30
N ALA A 358 -7.78 -2.78 -20.70
CA ALA A 358 -6.46 -2.31 -20.30
C ALA A 358 -6.10 -0.94 -20.92
N LYS A 359 -6.60 -0.66 -22.13
CA LYS A 359 -6.45 0.64 -22.81
C LYS A 359 -7.24 1.73 -22.10
N LEU A 360 -8.42 1.44 -21.53
CA LEU A 360 -9.16 2.40 -20.71
C LEU A 360 -8.36 2.79 -19.46
N LEU A 361 -7.85 1.80 -18.73
CA LEU A 361 -6.98 2.04 -17.57
C LEU A 361 -5.73 2.84 -17.96
N HIS A 362 -5.12 2.47 -19.09
CA HIS A 362 -3.93 3.14 -19.60
C HIS A 362 -4.17 4.61 -19.95
N LYS A 363 -5.22 4.91 -20.72
CA LYS A 363 -5.61 6.28 -21.05
C LYS A 363 -5.83 7.12 -19.79
N ASN A 364 -6.52 6.58 -18.78
CA ASN A 364 -6.78 7.31 -17.54
C ASN A 364 -5.48 7.59 -16.75
N VAL A 365 -4.57 6.61 -16.65
CA VAL A 365 -3.27 6.78 -15.98
C VAL A 365 -2.37 7.81 -16.69
N ILE A 366 -2.39 7.85 -18.02
CA ILE A 366 -1.63 8.84 -18.81
C ILE A 366 -2.25 10.22 -18.69
N ALA A 367 -3.58 10.32 -18.75
CA ALA A 367 -4.29 11.60 -18.61
C ALA A 367 -4.12 12.23 -17.22
N HIS A 368 -3.83 11.44 -16.20
CA HIS A 368 -3.62 11.93 -14.83
C HIS A 368 -2.24 12.59 -14.61
N ASP A 369 -1.93 13.61 -15.39
CA ASP A 369 -0.69 14.38 -15.30
C ASP A 369 -0.69 15.43 -14.16
N GLY A 370 0.35 16.25 -14.08
CA GLY A 370 0.48 17.27 -13.05
C GLY A 370 -0.63 18.33 -13.05
N ALA A 371 -1.17 18.67 -14.23
CA ALA A 371 -2.31 19.59 -14.33
C ALA A 371 -3.58 18.96 -13.75
N THR A 372 -3.81 17.68 -14.04
CA THR A 372 -4.94 16.92 -13.50
C THR A 372 -4.83 16.73 -11.98
N VAL A 373 -3.61 16.47 -11.46
CA VAL A 373 -3.38 16.41 -10.01
C VAL A 373 -3.77 17.74 -9.34
N ARG A 374 -3.29 18.87 -9.87
CA ARG A 374 -3.61 20.22 -9.35
C ARG A 374 -5.10 20.53 -9.41
N LYS A 375 -5.76 20.15 -10.50
CA LYS A 375 -7.21 20.27 -10.62
C LYS A 375 -7.93 19.46 -9.53
N GLY A 376 -7.51 18.22 -9.30
CA GLY A 376 -8.07 17.38 -8.23
C GLY A 376 -7.91 17.99 -6.84
N ILE A 377 -6.79 18.68 -6.59
CA ILE A 377 -6.57 19.45 -5.35
C ILE A 377 -7.58 20.59 -5.27
N ALA A 378 -7.65 21.46 -6.28
CA ALA A 378 -8.58 22.60 -6.29
C ALA A 378 -10.06 22.18 -6.18
N ASP A 379 -10.43 21.06 -6.82
CA ASP A 379 -11.77 20.48 -6.74
C ASP A 379 -12.08 19.95 -5.33
N TRP A 380 -11.08 19.43 -4.62
CA TRP A 380 -11.26 19.04 -3.23
C TRP A 380 -11.33 20.27 -2.30
N GLU A 381 -10.53 21.30 -2.53
CA GLU A 381 -10.55 22.52 -1.71
C GLU A 381 -11.90 23.26 -1.81
N ARG A 382 -12.51 23.26 -2.99
CA ARG A 382 -13.85 23.82 -3.21
C ARG A 382 -14.94 23.03 -2.49
N GLU A 383 -14.77 21.71 -2.39
CA GLU A 383 -15.73 20.82 -1.75
C GLU A 383 -15.01 19.73 -0.92
N PRO A 384 -14.50 20.09 0.28
CA PRO A 384 -13.75 19.17 1.12
C PRO A 384 -14.60 17.98 1.52
N ARG A 385 -14.08 16.77 1.28
CA ARG A 385 -14.79 15.52 1.53
C ARG A 385 -13.87 14.40 1.99
N LEU A 386 -14.47 13.45 2.69
CA LEU A 386 -13.82 12.21 3.13
C LEU A 386 -13.50 11.31 1.93
N PHE A 387 -12.53 10.42 2.11
CA PHE A 387 -12.16 9.48 1.06
C PHE A 387 -13.25 8.41 0.89
N PRO A 388 -13.81 8.23 -0.32
CA PRO A 388 -14.87 7.26 -0.57
C PRO A 388 -14.28 5.85 -0.70
N LEU A 389 -14.18 5.12 0.41
CA LEU A 389 -13.91 3.69 0.43
C LEU A 389 -15.23 2.90 0.39
N GLY A 390 -15.19 1.69 -0.14
CA GLY A 390 -16.34 0.80 -0.23
C GLY A 390 -16.76 0.48 -1.66
N ASN A 391 -17.79 -0.35 -1.75
CA ASN A 391 -18.42 -0.78 -2.98
C ASN A 391 -19.93 -0.48 -2.96
N PHE A 392 -20.27 0.80 -2.81
CA PHE A 392 -21.65 1.26 -2.60
C PHE A 392 -22.63 0.86 -3.72
N ASP A 393 -22.14 0.78 -4.95
CA ASP A 393 -22.94 0.46 -6.12
C ASP A 393 -22.90 -1.05 -6.46
N GLY A 394 -22.16 -1.85 -5.69
CA GLY A 394 -21.96 -3.28 -5.96
C GLY A 394 -21.11 -3.57 -7.20
N ALA A 395 -20.57 -2.56 -7.88
CA ALA A 395 -19.87 -2.69 -9.17
C ALA A 395 -18.47 -2.06 -9.18
N SER A 396 -18.00 -1.60 -8.03
CA SER A 396 -16.68 -0.99 -7.86
C SER A 396 -15.62 -1.99 -7.41
N VAL A 397 -14.40 -1.82 -7.92
CA VAL A 397 -13.18 -2.48 -7.44
C VAL A 397 -12.15 -1.40 -7.15
N THR A 398 -11.46 -1.49 -6.02
CA THR A 398 -10.43 -0.54 -5.61
C THR A 398 -9.09 -1.23 -5.47
N MET A 399 -8.18 -0.94 -6.42
CA MET A 399 -6.79 -1.36 -6.39
C MET A 399 -5.98 -0.37 -5.55
N GLY A 400 -5.56 -0.84 -4.37
CA GLY A 400 -4.56 -0.15 -3.56
C GLY A 400 -3.24 -0.90 -3.56
N SER A 401 -2.24 -0.32 -2.89
CA SER A 401 -0.87 -0.83 -2.89
C SER A 401 -0.24 -0.89 -4.30
N SER A 402 0.98 -1.38 -4.40
CA SER A 402 1.71 -1.57 -5.65
C SER A 402 2.79 -2.64 -5.46
N PRO A 403 3.02 -3.53 -6.45
CA PRO A 403 4.12 -4.48 -6.36
C PRO A 403 5.51 -3.81 -6.41
N ARG A 404 5.57 -2.50 -6.69
CA ARG A 404 6.82 -1.72 -6.69
C ARG A 404 7.27 -1.28 -5.31
N PHE A 405 6.45 -1.44 -4.27
CA PHE A 405 6.91 -1.11 -2.93
C PHE A 405 7.98 -2.11 -2.47
N PRO A 406 9.03 -1.65 -1.77
CA PRO A 406 10.15 -2.47 -1.30
C PRO A 406 9.76 -3.34 -0.08
N MET A 407 8.67 -4.10 -0.16
CA MET A 407 8.09 -4.80 0.99
C MET A 407 8.99 -5.91 1.54
N TYR A 408 9.75 -6.58 0.66
CA TYR A 408 10.69 -7.63 1.05
C TYR A 408 12.09 -7.14 1.39
N ASP A 409 12.35 -5.83 1.31
CA ASP A 409 13.58 -5.22 1.85
C ASP A 409 13.52 -5.11 3.38
N ASN A 410 12.37 -5.47 3.96
CA ASN A 410 12.08 -5.51 5.39
C ASN A 410 12.78 -6.71 6.09
N ASP A 411 14.10 -6.78 5.95
CA ASP A 411 14.99 -7.74 6.59
C ASP A 411 15.54 -7.14 7.89
N PHE A 412 15.10 -7.69 9.02
CA PHE A 412 15.49 -7.26 10.37
C PHE A 412 16.86 -7.81 10.83
N GLY A 413 17.57 -8.55 9.97
CA GLY A 413 18.92 -9.03 10.20
C GLY A 413 19.09 -10.54 10.25
N TRP A 414 18.01 -11.31 10.06
CA TRP A 414 18.08 -12.78 9.99
C TRP A 414 17.44 -13.36 8.73
N GLY A 415 17.15 -12.51 7.73
CA GLY A 415 16.74 -12.97 6.42
C GLY A 415 15.50 -12.26 5.90
N ARG A 416 15.26 -12.52 4.62
CA ARG A 416 14.17 -11.96 3.86
C ARG A 416 12.81 -12.51 4.33
N PRO A 417 11.75 -11.69 4.41
CA PRO A 417 10.40 -12.17 4.70
C PRO A 417 9.93 -13.35 3.85
N LEU A 418 9.14 -14.22 4.45
CA LEU A 418 8.46 -15.35 3.82
C LEU A 418 7.15 -14.92 3.16
N ALA A 419 6.45 -13.94 3.72
CA ALA A 419 5.22 -13.41 3.14
C ALA A 419 4.90 -12.02 3.67
N ILE A 420 4.21 -11.23 2.85
CA ILE A 420 3.56 -9.99 3.26
C ILE A 420 2.08 -10.28 3.52
N ARG A 421 1.56 -9.80 4.65
CA ARG A 421 0.14 -9.95 5.01
C ARG A 421 -0.42 -8.66 5.58
N SER A 422 -1.74 -8.53 5.55
CA SER A 422 -2.45 -7.37 6.08
C SER A 422 -3.52 -7.73 7.09
N GLY A 423 -3.82 -6.79 7.99
CA GLY A 423 -4.83 -6.98 9.04
C GLY A 423 -6.26 -6.76 8.54
N ARG A 424 -7.24 -6.61 9.45
CA ARG A 424 -8.66 -6.38 9.08
C ARG A 424 -8.90 -4.99 8.50
N ALA A 425 -7.96 -4.07 8.67
CA ALA A 425 -8.20 -2.67 8.34
C ALA A 425 -8.47 -2.43 6.84
N ASN A 426 -9.45 -1.57 6.55
CA ASN A 426 -9.84 -1.13 5.21
C ASN A 426 -10.27 -2.27 4.27
N LYS A 427 -10.78 -3.39 4.80
CA LYS A 427 -11.32 -4.53 4.03
C LYS A 427 -12.82 -4.37 3.79
N PHE A 428 -13.21 -4.43 2.52
CA PHE A 428 -14.58 -4.35 2.01
C PHE A 428 -14.67 -5.11 0.68
N ASP A 429 -15.87 -5.45 0.22
CA ASP A 429 -16.04 -6.14 -1.08
C ASP A 429 -15.43 -5.32 -2.24
N GLY A 430 -14.57 -5.95 -3.03
CA GLY A 430 -13.86 -5.30 -4.13
C GLY A 430 -12.60 -4.55 -3.71
N LYS A 431 -12.14 -4.70 -2.47
CA LYS A 431 -10.82 -4.20 -2.04
C LYS A 431 -9.72 -5.14 -2.52
N ILE A 432 -8.77 -4.60 -3.27
CA ILE A 432 -7.59 -5.32 -3.75
C ILE A 432 -6.31 -4.65 -3.24
N SER A 433 -5.32 -5.45 -2.86
CA SER A 433 -3.94 -5.01 -2.64
C SER A 433 -2.98 -5.81 -3.50
N ALA A 434 -2.08 -5.14 -4.21
CA ALA A 434 -0.97 -5.80 -4.90
C ALA A 434 0.32 -5.76 -4.07
N PHE A 435 0.97 -6.91 -3.96
CA PHE A 435 2.29 -7.11 -3.36
C PHE A 435 3.25 -7.66 -4.42
N PRO A 436 4.56 -7.34 -4.36
CA PRO A 436 5.53 -8.11 -5.13
C PRO A 436 5.45 -9.59 -4.70
N GLY A 437 5.62 -10.53 -5.63
CA GLY A 437 5.80 -11.92 -5.24
C GLY A 437 7.16 -12.10 -4.54
N ARG A 438 7.25 -13.11 -3.66
CA ARG A 438 8.46 -13.33 -2.86
C ARG A 438 9.66 -13.65 -3.73
N GLU A 439 9.53 -14.44 -4.78
CA GLU A 439 10.63 -14.77 -5.69
C GLU A 439 11.18 -13.55 -6.45
N GLY A 440 10.40 -12.46 -6.52
CA GLY A 440 10.79 -11.22 -7.17
C GLY A 440 10.68 -11.29 -8.69
N ASN A 441 11.51 -10.52 -9.39
CA ASN A 441 11.57 -10.50 -10.87
C ASN A 441 10.27 -10.13 -11.59
N GLY A 442 9.31 -9.51 -10.90
CA GLY A 442 8.06 -9.04 -11.49
C GLY A 442 6.87 -9.98 -11.33
N SER A 443 6.98 -11.02 -10.50
CA SER A 443 5.81 -11.72 -9.97
C SER A 443 4.99 -10.82 -9.03
N VAL A 444 3.71 -11.16 -8.87
CA VAL A 444 2.76 -10.36 -8.10
C VAL A 444 1.84 -11.27 -7.30
N ASP A 445 1.66 -10.95 -6.02
CA ASP A 445 0.59 -11.49 -5.20
C ASP A 445 -0.55 -10.48 -5.14
N LEU A 446 -1.77 -10.91 -5.50
CA LEU A 446 -2.98 -10.13 -5.31
C LEU A 446 -3.73 -10.62 -4.07
N GLU A 447 -3.80 -9.77 -3.06
CA GLU A 447 -4.74 -9.92 -1.95
C GLU A 447 -6.10 -9.38 -2.39
N VAL A 448 -7.04 -10.30 -2.61
CA VAL A 448 -8.37 -10.03 -3.15
C VAL A 448 -9.39 -10.25 -2.03
N VAL A 449 -10.17 -9.21 -1.73
CA VAL A 449 -11.27 -9.27 -0.76
C VAL A 449 -12.59 -9.07 -1.50
N LEU A 450 -13.46 -10.07 -1.45
CA LEU A 450 -14.74 -10.09 -2.16
C LEU A 450 -15.84 -10.71 -1.30
N ALA A 451 -17.09 -10.40 -1.61
CA ALA A 451 -18.24 -11.17 -1.11
C ALA A 451 -18.09 -12.66 -1.47
N PRO A 452 -18.53 -13.61 -0.62
CA PRO A 452 -18.29 -15.04 -0.81
C PRO A 452 -18.70 -15.57 -2.18
N GLU A 453 -19.87 -15.14 -2.69
CA GLU A 453 -20.40 -15.56 -3.98
C GLU A 453 -19.55 -15.03 -5.14
N THR A 454 -19.07 -13.79 -5.02
CA THR A 454 -18.21 -13.18 -6.04
C THR A 454 -16.82 -13.82 -6.03
N MET A 455 -16.27 -14.16 -4.84
CA MET A 455 -15.02 -14.91 -4.75
C MET A 455 -15.15 -16.29 -5.39
N GLY A 456 -16.23 -17.02 -5.10
CA GLY A 456 -16.51 -18.31 -5.73
C GLY A 456 -16.64 -18.21 -7.25
N GLY A 457 -17.29 -17.16 -7.75
CA GLY A 457 -17.36 -16.88 -9.19
C GLY A 457 -15.99 -16.58 -9.81
N LEU A 458 -15.10 -15.87 -9.11
CA LEU A 458 -13.75 -15.57 -9.56
C LEU A 458 -12.86 -16.84 -9.61
N GLU A 459 -12.98 -17.70 -8.60
CA GLU A 459 -12.28 -18.99 -8.53
C GLU A 459 -12.70 -19.96 -9.66
N LEU A 460 -13.88 -19.74 -10.25
CA LEU A 460 -14.39 -20.51 -11.41
C LEU A 460 -14.12 -19.81 -12.76
N ASP A 461 -13.61 -18.57 -12.76
CA ASP A 461 -13.30 -17.83 -13.99
C ASP A 461 -12.02 -18.39 -14.62
N GLY A 462 -12.19 -19.29 -15.61
CA GLY A 462 -11.06 -19.91 -16.30
C GLY A 462 -10.13 -18.93 -17.03
N GLU A 463 -10.63 -17.76 -17.43
CA GLU A 463 -9.80 -16.71 -18.04
C GLU A 463 -8.81 -16.11 -17.04
N PHE A 464 -9.22 -15.98 -15.77
CA PHE A 464 -8.38 -15.54 -14.66
C PHE A 464 -7.48 -16.67 -14.14
N MET A 465 -8.08 -17.81 -13.80
CA MET A 465 -7.40 -18.89 -13.08
C MET A 465 -6.29 -19.56 -13.89
N GLN A 466 -6.31 -19.49 -15.23
CA GLN A 466 -5.19 -19.96 -16.05
C GLN A 466 -3.86 -19.22 -15.78
N TYR A 467 -3.91 -18.03 -15.19
CA TYR A 467 -2.73 -17.22 -14.84
C TYR A 467 -2.31 -17.34 -13.38
N VAL A 468 -3.14 -17.96 -12.55
CA VAL A 468 -2.88 -18.13 -11.13
C VAL A 468 -2.02 -19.37 -10.95
N SER A 469 -0.88 -19.19 -10.29
CA SER A 469 0.01 -20.29 -9.94
C SER A 469 -0.62 -21.20 -8.89
N THR A 470 -0.46 -22.51 -9.05
CA THR A 470 -0.90 -23.51 -8.07
C THR A 470 0.12 -23.76 -6.94
N SER A 471 1.29 -23.14 -7.03
CA SER A 471 2.39 -23.22 -6.05
C SER A 471 2.85 -21.82 -5.65
N VAL A 472 3.18 -21.62 -4.36
CA VAL A 472 3.81 -20.41 -3.80
C VAL A 472 5.29 -20.63 -3.61
#